data_AF-A0A0J9YUF9-F1
#
_entry.id   AF-A0A0J9YUF9-F1
#
_cell.length_a   1.000
_cell.length_b   1.000
_cell.length_c   1.000
_cell.angle_alpha   90.00
_cell.angle_beta   90.00
_cell.angle_gamma   90.00
#
_symmetry.space_group_name_H-M   'P 1'
#
loop_
_entity.id
_entity.type
_entity.pdbx_description
1 polymer ?
#
loop_
_entity_poly.entity_id
_entity_poly.type
_entity_poly.pdbx_seq_one_letter_code
_entity_poly.pdbx_strand_id
1 'polypeptide(L)'
;FIQEHLVSAGYVHVNRDTLGSWQRCVSSCQAALRQGKRVVIDNTNPDVPSRARYIQCAKDAGVPCRCFNFCATIEQARHNNRFREMTDPSHAPVSDMVMFSYSSLSRPHWLKASWRSLRFHSGYRSIWTRHCSDCTASFPRAEPSINTGAT
;
A
#
# COMPACT_ATOMS: atom_id res chain seq x y z
N PHE A 1 3.84 8.50 0.97
CA PHE A 1 4.12 7.04 0.94
C PHE A 1 3.99 6.41 -0.45
N ILE A 2 2.79 6.23 -1.03
CA ILE A 2 2.62 5.46 -2.29
C ILE A 2 3.42 6.08 -3.44
N GLN A 3 3.26 7.39 -3.66
CA GLN A 3 4.00 8.13 -4.68
C GLN A 3 5.52 8.06 -4.43
N GLU A 4 5.93 8.37 -3.20
CA GLU A 4 7.35 8.52 -2.82
C GLU A 4 8.14 7.22 -2.84
N HIS A 5 7.54 6.06 -2.51
CA HIS A 5 8.28 4.81 -2.32
C HIS A 5 7.95 3.71 -3.31
N LEU A 6 6.73 3.69 -3.88
CA LEU A 6 6.31 2.62 -4.79
C LEU A 6 6.28 3.12 -6.23
N VAL A 7 5.63 4.25 -6.49
CA VAL A 7 5.56 4.82 -7.85
C VAL A 7 6.95 5.25 -8.31
N SER A 8 7.71 5.96 -7.48
CA SER A 8 9.11 6.31 -7.75
C SER A 8 10.00 5.09 -8.04
N ALA A 9 9.69 3.93 -7.44
CA ALA A 9 10.38 2.67 -7.66
C ALA A 9 9.87 1.89 -8.89
N GLY A 10 8.95 2.46 -9.67
CA GLY A 10 8.42 1.89 -10.92
C GLY A 10 7.21 0.96 -10.75
N TYR A 11 6.42 1.12 -9.69
CA TYR A 11 5.12 0.43 -9.57
C TYR A 11 4.03 1.21 -10.33
N VAL A 12 3.15 0.48 -11.01
CA VAL A 12 1.93 1.03 -11.59
C VAL A 12 0.94 1.32 -10.47
N HIS A 13 0.50 2.58 -10.38
CA HIS A 13 -0.48 3.03 -9.40
C HIS A 13 -1.90 2.80 -9.91
N VAL A 14 -2.67 1.98 -9.20
CA VAL A 14 -4.09 1.75 -9.47
C VAL A 14 -4.88 2.29 -8.29
N ASN A 15 -5.58 3.40 -8.52
CA ASN A 15 -6.40 4.10 -7.52
C ASN A 15 -7.83 4.24 -8.05
N ARG A 16 -8.82 3.93 -7.20
CA ARG A 16 -10.24 4.00 -7.51
C ARG A 16 -10.74 5.43 -7.62
N ASP A 17 -10.19 6.37 -6.87
CA ASP A 17 -10.63 7.76 -6.92
C ASP A 17 -10.34 8.37 -8.29
N THR A 18 -9.26 7.93 -8.94
CA THR A 18 -8.90 8.34 -10.31
C THR A 18 -9.58 7.49 -11.40
N LEU A 19 -9.78 6.19 -11.17
CA LEU A 19 -10.37 5.29 -12.18
C LEU A 19 -11.91 5.20 -12.12
N GLY A 20 -12.52 5.62 -11.01
CA GLY A 20 -13.97 5.71 -10.78
C GLY A 20 -14.67 4.41 -10.35
N SER A 21 -14.22 3.24 -10.80
CA SER A 21 -14.87 1.96 -10.49
C SER A 21 -13.90 0.84 -10.15
N TRP A 22 -14.34 -0.10 -9.30
CA TRP A 22 -13.52 -1.24 -8.91
C TRP A 22 -13.22 -2.17 -10.10
N GLN A 23 -14.14 -2.26 -11.07
CA GLN A 23 -13.96 -3.05 -12.29
C GLN A 23 -12.79 -2.48 -13.11
N ARG A 24 -12.74 -1.15 -13.27
CA ARG A 24 -11.60 -0.49 -13.94
C ARG A 24 -10.30 -0.69 -13.19
N CYS A 25 -10.30 -0.66 -11.85
CA CYS A 25 -9.12 -1.01 -11.07
C CYS A 25 -8.64 -2.44 -11.36
N VAL A 26 -9.55 -3.42 -11.40
CA VAL A 26 -9.23 -4.82 -11.71
C VAL A 26 -8.66 -4.95 -13.13
N SER A 27 -9.32 -4.36 -14.13
CA SER A 27 -8.86 -4.40 -15.52
C SER A 27 -7.48 -3.75 -15.67
N SER A 28 -7.24 -2.61 -15.01
CA SER A 28 -5.94 -1.92 -15.02
C SER A 28 -4.85 -2.76 -14.35
N CYS A 29 -5.16 -3.40 -13.22
CA CYS A 29 -4.25 -4.31 -12.53
C CYS A 29 -3.86 -5.47 -13.44
N GLN A 30 -4.84 -6.17 -14.02
CA GLN A 30 -4.60 -7.29 -14.93
C GLN A 30 -3.78 -6.88 -16.16
N ALA A 31 -4.07 -5.71 -16.75
CA ALA A 31 -3.33 -5.20 -17.90
C ALA A 31 -1.85 -4.93 -17.56
N ALA A 32 -1.59 -4.31 -16.41
CA ALA A 32 -0.22 -4.06 -15.96
C ALA A 32 0.54 -5.35 -15.63
N LEU A 33 -0.12 -6.32 -15.00
CA LEU A 33 0.47 -7.64 -14.72
C LEU A 33 0.80 -8.41 -16.00
N ARG A 34 -0.06 -8.36 -17.03
CA ARG A 34 0.23 -8.95 -18.36
C ARG A 34 1.45 -8.33 -19.04
N GLN A 35 1.75 -7.07 -18.74
CA GLN A 35 2.95 -6.38 -19.23
C GLN A 35 4.20 -6.66 -18.37
N GLY A 36 4.11 -7.57 -17.39
CA GLY A 36 5.22 -7.89 -16.48
C GLY A 36 5.54 -6.77 -15.48
N LYS A 37 4.64 -5.80 -15.29
CA LYS A 37 4.85 -4.66 -14.38
C LYS A 37 4.44 -5.00 -12.95
N ARG A 38 5.07 -4.34 -11.99
CA ARG A 38 4.67 -4.38 -10.58
C ARG A 38 3.52 -3.39 -10.36
N VAL A 39 2.53 -3.77 -9.56
CA VAL A 39 1.30 -2.98 -9.35
C VAL A 39 1.10 -2.71 -7.87
N VAL A 40 0.69 -1.48 -7.53
CA VAL A 40 0.17 -1.11 -6.21
C VAL A 40 -1.30 -0.72 -6.33
N ILE A 41 -2.13 -1.33 -5.48
CA ILE A 41 -3.56 -1.01 -5.37
C ILE A 41 -3.74 -0.05 -4.20
N ASP A 42 -3.95 1.22 -4.50
CA ASP A 42 -4.11 2.30 -3.53
C ASP A 42 -5.58 2.62 -3.33
N ASN A 43 -6.26 1.68 -2.66
CA ASN A 43 -7.67 1.80 -2.29
C ASN A 43 -7.81 1.41 -0.81
N THR A 44 -8.91 1.85 -0.18
CA THR A 44 -9.17 1.57 1.24
C THR A 44 -9.31 0.08 1.56
N ASN A 45 -9.92 -0.72 0.68
CA ASN A 45 -10.03 -2.19 0.76
C ASN A 45 -10.38 -2.79 2.17
N PRO A 46 -11.46 -2.34 2.83
CA PRO A 46 -11.75 -2.71 4.23
C PRO A 46 -12.08 -4.20 4.42
N ASP A 47 -12.79 -4.81 3.48
CA ASP A 47 -13.37 -6.14 3.61
C ASP A 47 -12.62 -7.22 2.78
N VAL A 48 -12.87 -8.48 3.14
CA VAL A 48 -12.27 -9.65 2.49
C VAL A 48 -12.65 -9.75 0.99
N PRO A 49 -13.93 -9.64 0.59
CA PRO A 49 -14.31 -9.62 -0.83
C PRO A 49 -13.58 -8.57 -1.66
N SER A 50 -13.46 -7.34 -1.16
CA SER A 50 -12.74 -6.26 -1.86
C SER A 50 -11.29 -6.63 -2.13
N ARG A 51 -10.59 -7.21 -1.15
CA ARG A 51 -9.20 -7.67 -1.30
C ARG A 51 -9.07 -8.91 -2.19
N ALA A 52 -10.04 -9.83 -2.12
CA ALA A 52 -10.01 -11.09 -2.88
C ALA A 52 -9.90 -10.87 -4.40
N ARG A 53 -10.48 -9.79 -4.92
CA ARG A 53 -10.39 -9.41 -6.35
C ARG A 53 -8.95 -9.26 -6.83
N TYR A 54 -8.11 -8.57 -6.05
CA TYR A 54 -6.71 -8.33 -6.41
C TYR A 54 -5.81 -9.52 -6.11
N ILE A 55 -6.12 -10.26 -5.04
CA ILE A 55 -5.45 -11.55 -4.77
C ILE A 55 -5.67 -12.51 -5.94
N GLN A 56 -6.89 -12.56 -6.49
CA GLN A 56 -7.19 -13.39 -7.66
C GLN A 56 -6.41 -12.93 -8.89
N CYS A 57 -6.34 -11.62 -9.16
CA CYS A 57 -5.50 -11.09 -10.26
C CYS A 57 -4.04 -11.54 -10.16
N ALA A 58 -3.48 -11.53 -8.95
CA ALA A 58 -2.11 -11.97 -8.71
C ALA A 58 -1.94 -13.48 -8.93
N LYS A 59 -2.91 -14.29 -8.46
CA LYS A 59 -2.93 -15.74 -8.69
C LYS A 59 -3.02 -16.09 -10.17
N ASP A 60 -3.93 -15.45 -10.90
CA ASP A 60 -4.13 -15.68 -12.33
C ASP A 60 -2.88 -15.33 -13.14
N ALA A 61 -2.13 -14.31 -12.72
CA ALA A 61 -0.87 -13.92 -13.34
C ALA A 61 0.35 -14.72 -12.81
N GLY A 62 0.16 -15.63 -11.85
CA GLY A 62 1.26 -16.41 -11.25
C GLY A 62 2.26 -15.58 -10.44
N VAL A 63 1.87 -14.40 -9.94
CA VAL A 63 2.77 -13.49 -9.21
C VAL A 63 2.46 -13.44 -7.71
N PRO A 64 3.45 -13.14 -6.85
CA PRO A 64 3.21 -12.95 -5.42
C PRO A 64 2.33 -11.72 -5.12
N CYS A 65 1.43 -11.87 -4.15
CA CYS A 65 0.65 -10.77 -3.59
C CYS A 65 1.17 -10.38 -2.20
N ARG A 66 1.35 -9.09 -1.93
CA ARG A 66 1.79 -8.53 -0.63
C ARG A 66 0.80 -7.48 -0.15
N CYS A 67 0.75 -7.24 1.16
CA CYS A 67 -0.13 -6.23 1.78
C CYS A 67 0.70 -5.28 2.63
N PHE A 68 0.41 -3.99 2.51
CA PHE A 68 0.84 -2.95 3.44
C PHE A 68 -0.35 -2.62 4.34
N ASN A 69 -0.28 -3.06 5.61
CA ASN A 69 -1.33 -2.77 6.58
C ASN A 69 -1.01 -1.48 7.34
N PHE A 70 -1.74 -0.41 7.04
CA PHE A 70 -1.61 0.84 7.77
C PHE A 70 -2.41 0.75 9.07
N CYS A 71 -1.71 0.72 10.20
CA CYS A 71 -2.30 0.54 11.53
C CYS A 71 -2.84 1.85 12.14
N ALA A 72 -3.08 2.89 11.34
CA ALA A 72 -3.58 4.16 11.82
C ALA A 72 -4.98 3.98 12.43
N THR A 73 -5.19 4.50 13.64
CA THR A 73 -6.53 4.53 14.26
C THR A 73 -7.43 5.54 13.55
N ILE A 74 -8.75 5.44 13.77
CA ILE A 74 -9.70 6.43 13.21
C ILE A 74 -9.35 7.87 13.65
N GLU A 75 -8.93 8.05 14.91
CA GLU A 75 -8.54 9.36 15.43
C GLU A 75 -7.23 9.88 14.81
N GLN A 76 -6.25 8.99 14.58
CA GLN A 76 -5.04 9.34 13.83
C GLN A 76 -5.37 9.72 12.37
N ALA A 77 -6.26 8.97 11.71
CA ALA A 77 -6.70 9.28 10.36
C ALA A 77 -7.43 10.63 10.28
N ARG A 78 -8.29 10.94 11.26
CA ARG A 78 -8.97 12.24 11.39
C ARG A 78 -8.00 13.38 11.61
N HIS A 79 -7.07 13.21 12.54
CA HIS A 79 -6.03 14.20 12.82
C HIS A 79 -5.22 14.50 11.54
N ASN A 80 -4.79 13.45 10.84
CA ASN A 80 -4.06 13.59 9.58
C ASN A 80 -4.90 14.26 8.49
N ASN A 81 -6.19 13.95 8.40
CA ASN A 81 -7.08 14.59 7.44
C ASN A 81 -7.19 16.10 7.71
N ARG A 82 -7.44 16.51 8.97
CA ARG A 82 -7.47 17.94 9.36
C ARG A 82 -6.13 18.63 9.11
N PHE A 83 -5.02 17.96 9.44
CA PHE A 83 -3.69 18.50 9.18
C PHE A 83 -3.49 18.79 7.69
N ARG A 84 -3.89 17.86 6.80
CA ARG A 84 -3.79 18.06 5.35
C ARG A 84 -4.73 19.13 4.83
N GLU A 85 -5.96 19.23 5.34
CA GLU A 85 -6.88 20.33 5.02
C GLU A 85 -6.27 21.71 5.32
N MET A 86 -5.44 21.81 6.36
CA MET A 86 -4.79 23.07 6.74
C MET A 86 -3.46 23.34 6.01
N THR A 87 -2.80 22.31 5.49
CA THR A 87 -1.40 22.41 5.00
C THR A 87 -1.23 22.11 3.52
N ASP A 88 -2.17 21.40 2.89
CA ASP A 88 -2.12 20.99 1.49
C ASP A 88 -3.37 21.49 0.74
N PRO A 89 -3.24 22.55 -0.08
CA PRO A 89 -4.36 23.08 -0.87
C PRO A 89 -4.94 22.10 -1.89
N SER A 90 -4.22 21.04 -2.24
CA SER A 90 -4.66 20.02 -3.20
C SER A 90 -5.35 18.83 -2.53
N HIS A 91 -5.36 18.78 -1.20
CA HIS A 91 -5.96 17.69 -0.45
C HIS A 91 -7.48 17.71 -0.57
N ALA A 92 -8.05 16.58 -0.99
CA ALA A 92 -9.49 16.36 -0.99
C ALA A 92 -9.95 15.96 0.42
N PRO A 93 -10.82 16.73 1.10
CA PRO A 93 -11.31 16.41 2.44
C PRO A 93 -11.98 15.03 2.50
N VAL A 94 -11.61 14.22 3.49
CA VAL A 94 -12.23 12.92 3.74
C VAL A 94 -13.33 13.07 4.79
N SER A 95 -14.58 12.82 4.41
CA SER A 95 -15.71 12.98 5.32
C SER A 95 -15.74 11.91 6.42
N ASP A 96 -16.32 12.27 7.57
CA ASP A 96 -16.51 11.34 8.70
C ASP A 96 -17.33 10.10 8.30
N MET A 97 -18.31 10.24 7.40
CA MET A 97 -19.09 9.10 6.90
C MET A 97 -18.20 8.04 6.25
N VAL A 98 -17.21 8.45 5.46
CA VAL A 98 -16.25 7.54 4.82
C VAL A 98 -15.37 6.85 5.87
N MET A 99 -14.89 7.60 6.85
CA MET A 99 -14.05 7.06 7.93
C MET A 99 -14.82 6.04 8.79
N PHE A 100 -16.07 6.34 9.14
CA PHE A 100 -16.92 5.43 9.91
C PHE A 100 -17.34 4.19 9.11
N SER A 101 -17.66 4.36 7.82
CA SER A 101 -17.95 3.24 6.93
C SER A 101 -16.76 2.28 6.82
N TYR A 102 -15.55 2.82 6.72
CA TYR A 102 -14.34 2.00 6.77
C TYR A 102 -14.21 1.24 8.09
N SER A 103 -14.38 1.93 9.22
CA SER A 103 -14.27 1.34 10.56
C SER A 103 -15.27 0.17 10.76
N SER A 104 -16.51 0.32 10.30
CA SER A 104 -17.54 -0.72 10.44
C SER A 104 -17.30 -1.94 9.55
N LEU A 105 -16.74 -1.74 8.36
CA LEU A 105 -16.42 -2.82 7.42
C LEU A 105 -15.09 -3.52 7.75
N SER A 106 -14.19 -2.82 8.45
CA SER A 106 -12.87 -3.30 8.81
C SER A 106 -12.96 -4.36 9.91
N ARG A 107 -13.21 -5.61 9.50
CA ARG A 107 -13.13 -6.77 10.40
C ARG A 107 -11.66 -7.21 10.57
N PRO A 108 -11.17 -7.45 11.80
CA PRO A 108 -9.80 -7.92 12.05
C PRO A 108 -9.55 -9.38 11.63
N HIS A 109 -10.52 -10.04 10.98
CA HIS A 109 -10.38 -11.41 10.49
C HIS A 109 -9.60 -11.43 9.16
N TRP A 110 -8.28 -11.36 9.30
CA TRP A 110 -7.36 -11.64 8.20
C TRP A 110 -7.41 -13.13 7.87
N LEU A 111 -7.64 -13.48 6.59
CA LEU A 111 -7.52 -14.84 6.08
C LEU A 111 -6.08 -15.33 6.31
N LYS A 112 -5.87 -16.28 7.21
CA LYS A 112 -4.55 -16.89 7.51
C LYS A 112 -3.91 -17.64 6.33
N ALA A 113 -4.62 -17.83 5.22
CA ALA A 113 -4.34 -18.92 4.28
C ALA A 113 -3.36 -18.65 3.12
N SER A 114 -2.80 -17.45 2.94
CA SER A 114 -1.83 -17.25 1.84
C SER A 114 -0.94 -16.02 2.04
N TRP A 115 -0.25 -15.96 3.17
CA TRP A 115 0.74 -14.92 3.39
C TRP A 115 2.12 -15.54 3.45
N ARG A 116 2.90 -15.36 2.38
CA ARG A 116 4.34 -15.18 2.59
C ARG A 116 4.48 -13.79 3.20
N SER A 117 4.52 -13.75 4.53
CA SER A 117 5.15 -12.63 5.24
C SER A 117 6.47 -12.32 4.53
N LEU A 118 6.82 -11.05 4.39
CA LEU A 118 8.13 -10.63 3.89
C LEU A 118 9.20 -11.21 4.82
N ARG A 119 9.64 -12.44 4.56
CA ARG A 119 10.95 -12.92 4.96
C ARG A 119 11.92 -12.48 3.89
N PHE A 120 12.45 -11.27 4.07
CA PHE A 120 13.68 -10.86 3.40
C PHE A 120 14.76 -11.88 3.79
N HIS A 121 15.11 -12.76 2.86
CA HIS A 121 16.27 -13.62 3.03
C HIS A 121 17.50 -12.74 2.84
N SER A 122 18.33 -12.63 3.89
CA SER A 122 19.77 -12.71 3.65
C SER A 122 20.45 -11.45 3.12
N GLY A 123 20.62 -10.38 3.90
CA GLY A 123 21.65 -9.39 3.53
C GLY A 123 21.68 -8.07 4.31
N TYR A 124 20.54 -7.53 4.72
CA TYR A 124 20.49 -6.26 5.45
C TYR A 124 19.80 -6.41 6.79
N ARG A 125 20.53 -6.06 7.85
CA ARG A 125 20.09 -6.07 9.25
C ARG A 125 18.82 -5.23 9.43
N SER A 126 17.79 -5.90 9.94
CA SER A 126 16.77 -5.38 10.87
C SER A 126 15.69 -4.44 10.31
N ILE A 127 14.54 -4.99 9.89
CA ILE A 127 13.24 -4.30 10.00
C ILE A 127 12.24 -5.26 10.63
N TRP A 128 11.90 -4.97 11.89
CA TRP A 128 10.94 -5.71 12.69
C TRP A 128 9.52 -5.19 12.40
N THR A 129 8.58 -6.07 12.06
CA THR A 129 7.14 -5.76 12.14
C THR A 129 6.50 -6.51 13.30
N ARG A 130 6.48 -5.85 14.47
CA ARG A 130 5.37 -5.71 15.44
C ARG A 130 5.91 -5.16 16.76
N HIS A 131 5.74 -3.87 16.99
CA HIS A 131 4.99 -3.40 18.15
C HIS A 131 4.49 -1.97 17.91
N CYS A 132 3.26 -1.72 18.37
CA CYS A 132 2.65 -0.41 18.48
C CYS A 132 3.43 0.38 19.53
N SER A 133 4.01 1.51 19.14
CA SER A 133 4.22 2.78 19.86
C SER A 133 5.06 3.65 18.94
N ASP A 134 4.54 4.81 18.56
CA ASP A 134 5.26 5.91 17.90
C ASP A 134 5.77 5.66 16.46
N CYS A 135 4.91 6.06 15.52
CA CYS A 135 5.24 6.20 14.12
C CYS A 135 6.26 7.34 13.91
N THR A 136 7.54 6.99 13.77
CA THR A 136 8.50 7.77 13.00
C THR A 136 9.16 6.87 11.97
N ALA A 137 8.76 7.01 10.71
CA ALA A 137 9.41 6.38 9.58
C ALA A 137 10.68 7.17 9.24
N SER A 138 11.78 6.87 9.92
CA SER A 138 13.11 7.33 9.53
C SER A 138 13.80 6.20 8.77
N PHE A 139 13.94 6.35 7.45
CA PHE A 139 14.84 5.51 6.65
C PHE A 139 16.15 6.28 6.38
N PRO A 140 17.32 5.61 6.46
CA PRO A 140 18.61 6.27 6.23
C PRO A 140 18.78 6.68 4.76
N ARG A 141 19.42 7.84 4.53
CA ARG A 141 19.85 8.31 3.21
C ARG A 141 20.76 7.26 2.57
N ALA A 142 20.48 6.93 1.31
CA ALA A 142 21.39 6.15 0.50
C ALA A 142 22.65 6.99 0.19
N GLU A 143 23.83 6.49 0.59
CA GLU A 143 25.09 7.03 0.05
C GLU A 143 25.38 6.42 -1.33
N PRO A 144 25.91 7.21 -2.27
CA PRO A 144 26.23 6.73 -3.61
C PRO A 144 27.45 5.79 -3.58
N SER A 145 27.33 4.65 -4.26
CA SER A 145 28.41 3.68 -4.43
C SER A 145 29.52 4.25 -5.33
N ILE A 146 30.71 4.45 -4.77
CA ILE A 146 31.93 4.72 -5.52
C ILE A 146 32.34 3.45 -6.26
N ASN A 147 32.43 3.52 -7.59
CA ASN A 147 32.95 2.47 -8.45
C ASN A 147 34.43 2.75 -8.71
N THR A 148 35.34 1.99 -8.10
CA THR A 148 36.75 1.95 -8.52
C THR A 148 37.02 0.56 -9.07
N GLY A 149 36.87 0.44 -10.39
CA GLY A 149 37.32 -0.71 -11.15
C GLY A 149 38.84 -0.81 -11.10
N ALA A 150 39.31 -2.03 -10.86
CA ALA A 150 40.70 -2.42 -11.08
C ALA A 150 40.94 -2.65 -12.58
N THR A 151 42.04 -2.09 -13.07
CA THR A 151 42.88 -2.64 -14.14
C THR A 151 44.32 -2.39 -13.75
#